data_AF-A0ABD5TH75-F1
#
_entry.id   AF-A0ABD5TH75-F1
#
_cell.length_a   1.000
_cell.length_b   1.000
_cell.length_c   1.000
_cell.angle_alpha   90.00
_cell.angle_beta   90.00
_cell.angle_gamma   90.00
#
_symmetry.space_group_name_H-M   'P 1'
#
loop_
_entity.id
_entity.type
_entity.pdbx_description
1 polymer ?
#
loop_
_entity_poly.entity_id
_entity_poly.type
_entity_poly.pdbx_seq_one_letter_code
_entity_poly.pdbx_strand_id
1 'polypeptide(L)'
;MPSDGWRESTGISEDTSRVTIYCDTSDKKAWSEETQQQDYPSRSVYLYELIEDARAHRQEGFLSWQRTQERIEALEEQVDTLQSELEQEKRGNHPPSRFASATFVTPHLSYRYQSLEDIVNTVVSEESTEDLVQKPVEDTLYSLAENGTVEYRRGHGWRLSEGGDE
;
A
#
# COMPACT_ATOMS: atom_id res chain seq x y z
N MET A 1 31.64 45.03 -30.11
CA MET A 1 32.25 43.90 -29.38
C MET A 1 32.33 44.31 -27.92
N PRO A 2 31.57 43.69 -27.00
CA PRO A 2 31.68 44.03 -25.59
C PRO A 2 33.04 43.53 -25.10
N SER A 3 33.83 44.41 -24.50
CA SER A 3 35.17 44.13 -24.00
C SER A 3 35.17 42.97 -22.99
N ASP A 4 35.89 41.90 -23.32
CA ASP A 4 36.14 40.72 -22.47
C ASP A 4 37.08 40.99 -21.28
N GLY A 5 37.20 42.25 -20.83
CA GLY A 5 38.09 42.64 -19.72
C GLY A 5 37.75 42.02 -18.36
N TRP A 6 36.66 41.27 -18.25
CA TRP A 6 36.33 40.46 -17.08
C TRP A 6 37.03 39.09 -17.11
N ARG A 7 37.36 38.54 -18.28
CA ARG A 7 38.04 37.22 -18.41
C ARG A 7 39.49 37.30 -17.93
N GLU A 8 40.20 38.36 -18.33
CA GLU A 8 41.59 38.60 -17.91
C GLU A 8 41.73 38.82 -16.40
N SER A 9 40.68 39.34 -15.73
CA SER A 9 40.72 39.64 -14.29
C SER A 9 40.27 38.49 -13.39
N THR A 10 39.66 37.43 -13.93
CA THR A 10 39.07 36.34 -13.12
C THR A 10 39.68 34.96 -13.38
N GLY A 11 40.57 34.79 -14.37
CA GLY A 11 41.24 33.51 -14.63
C GLY A 11 40.30 32.38 -15.10
N ILE A 12 39.19 32.75 -15.74
CA ILE A 12 38.15 31.83 -16.19
C ILE A 12 38.45 31.34 -17.61
N SER A 13 38.21 30.05 -17.88
CA SER A 13 38.45 29.38 -19.17
C SER A 13 37.85 30.12 -20.37
N GLU A 14 38.52 30.07 -21.52
CA GLU A 14 38.07 30.66 -22.79
C GLU A 14 36.68 30.16 -23.22
N ASP A 15 36.31 28.94 -22.82
CA ASP A 15 35.00 28.34 -23.14
C ASP A 15 33.85 28.84 -22.24
N THR A 16 34.12 29.74 -21.29
CA THR A 16 33.07 30.25 -20.40
C THR A 16 32.35 31.43 -21.03
N SER A 17 31.02 31.45 -20.97
CA SER A 17 30.21 32.58 -21.47
C SER A 17 29.55 33.34 -20.31
N ARG A 18 29.49 34.67 -20.43
CA ARG A 18 28.80 35.51 -19.43
C ARG A 18 27.33 35.70 -19.82
N VAL A 19 26.45 35.37 -18.89
CA VAL A 19 25.00 35.62 -19.01
C VAL A 19 24.59 36.61 -17.93
N THR A 20 23.81 37.62 -18.30
CA THR A 20 23.20 38.57 -17.35
C THR A 20 21.78 38.14 -17.06
N ILE A 21 21.47 37.92 -15.78
CA ILE A 21 20.14 37.55 -15.31
C ILE A 21 19.53 38.76 -14.59
N TYR A 22 18.27 39.05 -14.89
CA TYR A 22 17.47 40.02 -14.14
C TYR A 22 16.55 39.26 -13.20
N CYS A 23 16.58 39.62 -11.92
CA CYS A 23 15.78 39.01 -10.86
C CYS A 23 15.33 40.09 -9.88
N ASP A 24 14.38 39.74 -9.01
CA ASP A 24 14.00 40.62 -7.92
C ASP A 24 15.15 40.82 -6.93
N THR A 25 15.12 41.96 -6.24
CA THR A 25 16.16 42.32 -5.27
C THR A 25 16.14 41.42 -4.04
N SER A 26 14.97 40.87 -3.68
CA SER A 26 14.81 39.84 -2.64
C SER A 26 15.60 38.59 -2.98
N ASP A 27 15.44 38.08 -4.20
CA ASP A 27 15.99 36.79 -4.62
C ASP A 27 17.50 36.87 -4.73
N LYS A 28 18.01 37.99 -5.26
CA LYS A 28 19.44 38.28 -5.28
C LYS A 28 20.05 38.25 -3.87
N LYS A 29 19.32 38.77 -2.87
CA LYS A 29 19.78 38.79 -1.49
C LYS A 29 19.75 37.38 -0.89
N ALA A 30 18.66 36.65 -1.08
CA ALA A 30 18.52 35.25 -0.65
C ALA A 30 19.65 34.37 -1.20
N TRP A 31 19.91 34.42 -2.51
CA TRP A 31 21.02 33.65 -3.10
C TRP A 31 22.39 34.04 -2.53
N SER A 32 22.57 35.30 -2.16
CA SER A 32 23.83 35.74 -1.56
C SER A 32 23.98 35.25 -0.11
N GLU A 33 22.88 35.20 0.65
CA GLU A 33 22.87 34.62 2.00
C GLU A 33 23.09 33.11 1.95
N GLU A 34 22.40 32.40 1.04
CA GLU A 34 22.56 30.97 0.79
C GLU A 34 24.00 30.62 0.41
N THR A 35 24.64 31.42 -0.45
CA THR A 35 26.06 31.20 -0.81
C THR A 35 26.99 31.30 0.38
N GLN A 36 26.73 32.20 1.33
CA GLN A 36 27.54 32.36 2.54
C GLN A 36 27.28 31.23 3.54
N GLN A 37 26.02 30.81 3.68
CA GLN A 37 25.64 29.72 4.58
C GLN A 37 26.19 28.38 4.13
N GLN A 38 26.22 28.12 2.82
CA GLN A 38 26.65 26.86 2.24
C GLN A 38 28.12 26.88 1.77
N ASP A 39 28.88 27.92 2.15
CA ASP A 39 30.32 28.09 1.88
C ASP A 39 30.70 28.01 0.38
N TYR A 40 29.85 28.58 -0.49
CA TYR A 40 30.14 28.66 -1.92
C TYR A 40 31.16 29.75 -2.23
N PRO A 41 32.09 29.51 -3.18
CA PRO A 41 33.13 30.46 -3.55
C PRO A 41 32.57 31.71 -4.25
N SER A 42 31.41 31.60 -4.91
CA SER A 42 30.72 32.74 -5.51
C SER A 42 29.25 32.44 -5.79
N ARG A 43 28.44 33.50 -5.89
CA ARG A 43 27.04 33.39 -6.32
C ARG A 43 26.87 32.82 -7.73
N SER A 44 27.82 33.07 -8.62
CA SER A 44 27.80 32.49 -9.98
C SER A 44 27.93 30.97 -9.97
N VAL A 45 28.78 30.43 -9.09
CA VAL A 45 28.95 28.97 -8.96
C VAL A 45 27.68 28.35 -8.38
N TYR A 46 27.16 28.93 -7.29
CA TYR A 46 25.91 28.48 -6.67
C TYR A 46 24.73 28.44 -7.66
N LEU A 47 24.53 29.52 -8.42
CA LEU A 47 23.45 29.56 -9.41
C LEU A 47 23.67 28.60 -10.58
N TYR A 48 24.92 28.35 -10.97
CA TYR A 48 25.23 27.41 -12.03
C TYR A 48 24.89 25.98 -11.60
N GLU A 49 25.31 25.57 -10.40
CA GLU A 49 24.98 24.26 -9.84
C GLU A 49 23.47 24.07 -9.68
N LEU A 50 22.76 25.08 -9.15
CA LEU A 50 21.30 25.03 -9.02
C LEU A 50 20.60 24.82 -10.38
N ILE A 51 21.13 25.40 -11.46
CA ILE A 51 20.60 25.22 -12.82
C ILE A 51 20.88 23.81 -13.34
N GLU A 52 22.07 23.28 -13.13
CA GLU A 52 22.43 21.92 -13.55
C GLU A 52 21.64 20.88 -12.77
N ASP A 53 21.45 21.05 -11.46
CA ASP A 53 20.59 20.21 -10.62
C ASP A 53 19.14 20.26 -11.11
N ALA A 54 18.61 21.45 -11.39
CA ALA A 54 17.26 21.58 -11.95
C ALA A 54 17.12 20.97 -13.36
N ARG A 55 18.21 20.83 -14.12
CA ARG A 55 18.22 20.12 -15.40
C ARG A 55 18.28 18.61 -15.19
N ALA A 56 19.15 18.14 -14.30
CA ALA A 56 19.25 16.75 -13.91
C ALA A 56 17.90 16.25 -13.37
N HIS A 57 17.27 16.99 -12.45
CA HIS A 57 15.93 16.71 -11.94
C HIS A 57 14.85 16.73 -13.03
N ARG A 58 14.97 17.53 -14.08
CA ARG A 58 14.02 17.48 -15.20
C ARG A 58 14.21 16.25 -16.07
N GLN A 59 15.46 15.84 -16.30
CA GLN A 59 15.78 14.64 -17.08
C GLN A 59 15.44 13.37 -16.29
N GLU A 60 15.88 13.28 -15.04
CA GLU A 60 15.61 12.16 -14.14
C GLU A 60 14.17 12.16 -13.63
N GLY A 61 13.56 13.33 -13.40
CA GLY A 61 12.15 13.46 -13.03
C GLY A 61 11.22 12.94 -14.13
N PHE A 62 11.57 13.16 -15.40
CA PHE A 62 10.83 12.59 -16.52
C PHE A 62 10.99 11.05 -16.59
N LEU A 63 12.22 10.55 -16.45
CA LEU A 63 12.51 9.11 -16.48
C LEU A 63 11.97 8.35 -15.26
N SER A 64 12.02 8.96 -14.08
CA SER A 64 11.48 8.39 -12.84
C SER A 64 9.97 8.44 -12.82
N TRP A 65 9.34 9.51 -13.33
CA TRP A 65 7.88 9.58 -13.46
C TRP A 65 7.35 8.53 -14.45
N GLN A 66 7.99 8.34 -15.61
CA GLN A 66 7.62 7.26 -16.55
C GLN A 66 7.77 5.88 -15.92
N ARG A 67 8.91 5.58 -15.28
CA ARG A 67 9.14 4.29 -14.62
C ARG A 67 8.17 4.06 -13.44
N THR A 68 7.82 5.12 -12.72
CA THR A 68 6.84 5.06 -11.62
C THR A 68 5.45 4.82 -12.17
N GLN A 69 5.08 5.47 -13.27
CA GLN A 69 3.79 5.27 -13.94
C GLN A 69 3.64 3.84 -14.48
N GLU A 70 4.65 3.31 -15.18
CA GLU A 70 4.67 1.91 -15.64
C GLU A 70 4.55 0.92 -14.46
N ARG A 71 5.19 1.23 -13.33
CA ARG A 71 5.10 0.40 -12.13
C ARG A 71 3.73 0.48 -11.46
N ILE A 72 3.10 1.66 -11.45
CA ILE A 72 1.75 1.85 -10.93
C ILE A 72 0.77 1.06 -11.79
N GLU A 73 0.82 1.21 -13.11
CA GLU A 73 -0.07 0.49 -14.04
C GLU A 73 0.09 -1.04 -13.89
N ALA A 74 1.33 -1.53 -13.79
CA ALA A 74 1.58 -2.96 -13.55
C ALA A 74 1.08 -3.45 -12.18
N LEU A 75 1.13 -2.61 -11.15
CA LEU A 75 0.59 -2.95 -9.82
C LEU A 75 -0.94 -2.92 -9.81
N GLU A 76 -1.57 -1.97 -10.51
CA GLU A 76 -3.02 -1.90 -10.67
C GLU A 76 -3.56 -3.14 -11.40
N GLU A 77 -2.89 -3.57 -12.48
CA GLU A 77 -3.25 -4.80 -13.21
C GLU A 77 -3.12 -6.06 -12.32
N GLN A 78 -2.09 -6.11 -11.48
CA GLN A 78 -1.92 -7.19 -10.50
C GLN A 78 -3.02 -7.19 -9.44
N VAL A 79 -3.40 -6.02 -8.94
CA VAL A 79 -4.51 -5.91 -7.97
C VAL A 79 -5.82 -6.37 -8.60
N ASP A 80 -6.12 -5.96 -9.83
CA ASP A 80 -7.35 -6.37 -10.53
C ASP A 80 -7.40 -7.89 -10.77
N THR A 81 -6.25 -8.46 -11.16
CA THR A 81 -6.10 -9.91 -11.33
C THR A 81 -6.33 -10.66 -10.01
N LEU A 82 -5.67 -10.24 -8.93
CA LEU A 82 -5.79 -10.87 -7.61
C LEU A 82 -7.21 -10.72 -7.04
N GLN A 83 -7.87 -9.59 -7.27
CA GLN A 83 -9.26 -9.39 -6.87
C GLN A 83 -10.20 -10.33 -7.63
N SER A 84 -9.97 -10.48 -8.94
CA SER A 84 -10.75 -11.40 -9.79
C SER A 84 -10.56 -12.86 -9.36
N GLU A 85 -9.33 -13.28 -9.07
CA GLU A 85 -9.02 -14.61 -8.55
C GLU A 85 -9.69 -14.84 -7.20
N LEU A 86 -9.64 -13.87 -6.30
CA LEU A 86 -10.26 -13.96 -4.97
C LEU A 86 -11.79 -13.99 -5.05
N GLU A 87 -12.41 -13.24 -5.97
CA GLU A 87 -13.85 -13.37 -6.25
C GLU A 87 -14.21 -14.74 -6.83
N GLN A 88 -13.39 -15.25 -7.74
CA GLN A 88 -13.60 -16.55 -8.36
C GLN A 88 -13.43 -17.68 -7.33
N GLU A 89 -12.44 -17.58 -6.44
CA GLU A 89 -12.25 -18.49 -5.33
C GLU A 89 -13.42 -18.39 -4.35
N LYS A 90 -13.89 -17.19 -3.99
CA LYS A 90 -15.09 -17.04 -3.15
C LYS A 90 -16.34 -17.64 -3.79
N ARG A 91 -16.54 -17.48 -5.10
CA ARG A 91 -17.68 -18.07 -5.83
C ARG A 91 -17.56 -19.58 -6.02
N GLY A 92 -16.34 -20.10 -6.19
CA GLY A 92 -16.06 -21.53 -6.40
C GLY A 92 -15.91 -22.34 -5.10
N ASN A 93 -15.47 -21.69 -4.01
CA ASN A 93 -15.15 -22.29 -2.71
C ASN A 93 -16.19 -21.94 -1.64
N HIS A 94 -17.39 -21.54 -2.03
CA HIS A 94 -18.55 -21.63 -1.14
C HIS A 94 -19.28 -22.92 -1.49
N PRO A 95 -18.90 -24.08 -0.89
CA PRO A 95 -19.82 -25.19 -0.87
C PRO A 95 -21.14 -24.63 -0.32
N PRO A 96 -22.30 -24.99 -0.90
CA PRO A 96 -23.59 -24.60 -0.32
C PRO A 96 -23.49 -24.93 1.16
N SER A 97 -23.62 -23.90 2.01
CA SER A 97 -23.47 -24.02 3.46
C SER A 97 -24.14 -25.33 3.85
N ARG A 98 -23.42 -26.26 4.50
CA ARG A 98 -23.94 -27.62 4.75
C ARG A 98 -25.33 -27.57 5.44
N PHE A 99 -25.55 -26.51 6.21
CA PHE A 99 -26.79 -26.15 6.92
C PHE A 99 -27.94 -25.65 6.02
N ALA A 100 -27.69 -25.28 4.77
CA ALA A 100 -28.67 -24.80 3.79
C ALA A 100 -29.12 -25.88 2.79
N SER A 101 -28.68 -27.14 2.98
CA SER A 101 -29.10 -28.25 2.11
C SER A 101 -30.52 -28.71 2.45
N ALA A 102 -31.33 -29.00 1.41
CA ALA A 102 -32.70 -29.48 1.60
C ALA A 102 -32.77 -30.78 2.42
N THR A 103 -31.75 -31.65 2.31
CA THR A 103 -31.62 -32.88 3.10
C THR A 103 -31.41 -32.62 4.60
N PHE A 104 -30.83 -31.47 4.96
CA PHE A 104 -30.61 -31.09 6.35
C PHE A 104 -31.84 -30.41 6.95
N VAL A 105 -32.55 -29.55 6.19
CA VAL A 105 -33.72 -28.82 6.72
C VAL A 105 -34.99 -29.69 6.79
N THR A 106 -35.18 -30.60 5.81
CA THR A 106 -36.41 -31.40 5.69
C THR A 106 -36.77 -32.25 6.93
N PRO A 107 -35.81 -32.91 7.61
CA PRO A 107 -36.10 -33.68 8.83
C PRO A 107 -36.64 -32.85 10.00
N HIS A 108 -36.34 -31.55 10.06
CA HIS A 108 -36.78 -30.66 11.15
C HIS A 108 -38.10 -29.94 10.86
N LEU A 109 -38.63 -30.08 9.63
CA LEU A 109 -39.94 -29.54 9.28
C LEU A 109 -41.04 -30.49 9.75
N SER A 110 -42.03 -29.96 10.48
CA SER A 110 -43.23 -30.72 10.85
C SER A 110 -44.39 -30.47 9.89
N TYR A 111 -45.45 -31.27 10.01
CA TYR A 111 -46.71 -31.09 9.26
C TYR A 111 -47.51 -29.82 9.67
N ARG A 112 -46.98 -29.01 10.58
CA ARG A 112 -47.59 -27.75 11.03
C ARG A 112 -46.70 -26.57 10.61
N TYR A 113 -47.33 -25.43 10.33
CA TYR A 113 -46.60 -24.20 10.07
C TYR A 113 -45.78 -23.79 11.31
N GLN A 114 -44.48 -23.61 11.12
CA GLN A 114 -43.51 -23.18 12.13
C GLN A 114 -42.84 -21.89 11.67
N SER A 115 -42.41 -21.06 12.61
CA SER A 115 -41.61 -19.87 12.29
C SER A 115 -40.16 -20.28 11.99
N LEU A 116 -39.45 -19.44 11.23
CA LEU A 116 -38.03 -19.68 10.94
C LEU A 116 -37.19 -19.78 12.22
N GLU A 117 -37.49 -18.95 13.22
CA GLU A 117 -36.79 -18.95 14.52
C GLU A 117 -36.95 -20.27 15.28
N ASP A 118 -38.15 -20.87 15.24
CA ASP A 118 -38.42 -22.16 15.90
C ASP A 118 -37.65 -23.32 15.22
N ILE A 119 -37.58 -23.30 13.90
CA ILE A 119 -36.84 -24.29 13.11
C ILE A 119 -35.34 -24.16 13.39
N VAL A 120 -34.81 -22.93 13.37
CA VAL A 120 -33.39 -22.66 13.66
C VAL A 120 -33.01 -23.07 15.08
N ASN A 121 -33.83 -22.74 16.09
CA ASN A 121 -33.55 -23.12 17.48
C ASN A 121 -33.57 -24.63 17.70
N THR A 122 -34.47 -25.34 17.00
CA THR A 122 -34.56 -26.81 17.06
C THR A 122 -33.32 -27.45 16.42
N VAL A 123 -32.90 -26.92 15.27
CA VAL A 123 -31.68 -27.35 14.57
C VAL A 123 -30.45 -27.15 15.47
N VAL A 124 -30.25 -25.95 16.03
CA VAL A 124 -29.09 -25.63 16.88
C VAL A 124 -29.06 -26.44 18.19
N SER A 125 -30.21 -26.91 18.66
CA SER A 125 -30.30 -27.70 19.89
C SER A 125 -30.05 -29.20 19.70
N GLU A 126 -29.89 -29.68 18.46
CA GLU A 126 -29.60 -31.10 18.19
C GLU A 126 -28.10 -31.40 18.18
N GLU A 127 -27.73 -32.53 18.80
CA GLU A 127 -26.37 -33.12 18.85
C GLU A 127 -25.76 -33.33 17.46
N SER A 128 -26.61 -33.53 16.44
CA SER A 128 -26.21 -33.65 15.03
C SER A 128 -25.57 -32.38 14.47
N THR A 129 -25.93 -31.22 15.02
CA THR A 129 -25.35 -29.92 14.63
C THR A 129 -24.07 -29.61 15.40
N GLU A 130 -23.94 -30.12 16.62
CA GLU A 130 -22.73 -30.01 17.42
C GLU A 130 -21.55 -30.66 16.69
N ASP A 131 -21.70 -31.90 16.20
CA ASP A 131 -20.67 -32.59 15.40
C ASP A 131 -20.35 -31.89 14.07
N LEU A 132 -21.36 -31.26 13.44
CA LEU A 132 -21.21 -30.55 12.18
C LEU A 132 -20.53 -29.18 12.33
N VAL A 133 -20.68 -28.55 13.49
CA VAL A 133 -20.07 -27.25 13.81
C VAL A 133 -18.70 -27.43 14.47
N GLN A 134 -18.55 -28.44 15.33
CA GLN A 134 -17.33 -28.68 16.10
C GLN A 134 -16.12 -28.90 15.19
N LYS A 135 -16.21 -29.76 14.17
CA LYS A 135 -15.09 -30.05 13.27
C LYS A 135 -14.60 -28.82 12.50
N PRO A 136 -15.46 -28.06 11.79
CA PRO A 136 -15.02 -26.83 11.12
C PRO A 136 -14.46 -25.78 12.08
N VAL A 137 -15.05 -25.64 13.27
CA VAL A 137 -14.56 -24.70 14.29
C VAL A 137 -13.19 -25.13 14.80
N GLU A 138 -12.98 -26.41 15.07
CA GLU A 138 -11.70 -26.97 15.49
C GLU A 138 -10.62 -26.79 14.40
N ASP A 139 -10.92 -27.12 13.14
CA ASP A 139 -10.01 -26.93 12.01
C ASP A 139 -9.63 -25.45 11.82
N THR A 140 -10.60 -24.54 11.98
CA THR A 140 -10.37 -23.09 11.90
C THR A 140 -9.53 -22.60 13.08
N LEU A 141 -9.76 -23.11 14.28
CA LEU A 141 -9.00 -22.75 15.47
C LEU A 141 -7.55 -23.23 15.40
N TYR A 142 -7.30 -24.44 14.87
CA TYR A 142 -5.93 -24.89 14.59
C TYR A 142 -5.25 -24.02 13.54
N SER A 143 -5.95 -23.66 12.46
CA SER A 143 -5.40 -22.77 11.42
C SER A 143 -5.08 -21.37 11.96
N LEU A 144 -5.95 -20.81 12.81
CA LEU A 144 -5.71 -19.53 13.48
C LEU A 144 -4.56 -19.62 14.49
N ALA A 145 -4.33 -20.78 15.10
CA ALA A 145 -3.21 -20.99 16.01
C ALA A 145 -1.88 -21.10 15.26
N GLU A 146 -1.86 -21.73 14.09
CA GLU A 146 -0.70 -21.75 13.20
C GLU A 146 -0.33 -20.33 12.73
N ASN A 147 -1.32 -19.48 12.49
CA ASN A 147 -1.14 -18.06 12.16
C ASN A 147 -0.81 -17.18 13.37
N GLY A 148 -0.71 -17.76 14.57
CA GLY A 148 -0.38 -17.05 15.80
C GLY A 148 -1.49 -16.14 16.33
N THR A 149 -2.69 -16.16 15.74
CA THR A 149 -3.83 -15.32 16.15
C THR A 149 -4.53 -15.85 17.40
N VAL A 150 -4.53 -17.17 17.62
CA VAL A 150 -5.10 -17.79 18.82
C VAL A 150 -4.10 -18.74 19.49
N GLU A 151 -4.20 -18.90 20.80
CA GLU A 151 -3.40 -19.83 21.60
C GLU A 151 -4.27 -20.94 22.17
N TYR A 152 -3.78 -22.19 22.09
CA TYR A 152 -4.39 -23.33 22.76
C TYR A 152 -3.62 -23.71 24.02
N ARG A 153 -4.33 -23.85 25.15
CA ARG A 153 -3.77 -24.42 26.38
C ARG A 153 -4.60 -25.60 26.86
N ARG A 154 -3.94 -26.75 27.00
CA ARG A 154 -4.53 -27.98 27.52
C ARG A 154 -5.11 -27.74 28.93
N GLY A 155 -6.43 -27.88 29.07
CA GLY A 155 -7.17 -27.63 30.32
C GLY A 155 -7.82 -26.25 30.43
N HIS A 156 -7.52 -25.31 29.52
CA HIS A 156 -8.12 -23.97 29.51
C HIS A 156 -8.85 -23.63 28.19
N GLY A 157 -8.59 -24.37 27.12
CA GLY A 157 -9.23 -24.17 25.82
C GLY A 157 -8.49 -23.18 24.94
N TRP A 158 -9.24 -22.48 24.08
CA TRP A 158 -8.74 -21.56 23.07
C TRP A 158 -8.88 -20.11 23.54
N ARG A 159 -7.87 -19.27 23.30
CA ARG A 159 -7.87 -17.83 23.62
C ARG A 159 -7.32 -17.04 22.44
N LEU A 160 -7.86 -15.84 22.18
CA LEU A 160 -7.25 -14.89 21.25
C LEU A 160 -5.88 -14.43 21.79
N SER A 161 -4.85 -14.46 20.94
CA SER A 161 -3.52 -13.93 21.28
C SER A 161 -3.54 -12.40 21.30
N GLU A 162 -2.63 -11.77 22.05
CA GLU A 162 -2.53 -10.30 22.16
C GLU A 162 -2.11 -9.58 20.86
N GLY A 163 -1.77 -10.33 19.79
CA GLY A 163 -1.43 -9.80 18.46
C GLY A 163 -2.53 -9.96 17.41
N GLY A 164 -3.74 -10.39 17.78
CA GLY A 164 -4.86 -10.61 16.87
C GLY A 164 -5.84 -9.44 16.71
N ASP A 165 -5.52 -8.28 17.29
CA ASP A 165 -6.37 -7.08 17.35
C ASP A 165 -5.90 -5.95 16.41
N GLU A 166 -5.02 -6.25 15.44
CA GLU A 166 -4.57 -5.32 14.38
C GLU A 166 -5.17 -5.65 13.00
#